data_AF-A0A535IYB4-F1
#
_entry.id   AF-A0A535IYB4-F1
#
_cell.length_a   1.000
_cell.length_b   1.000
_cell.length_c   1.000
_cell.angle_alpha   90.00
_cell.angle_beta   90.00
_cell.angle_gamma   90.00
#
_symmetry.space_group_name_H-M   'P 1'
#
loop_
_entity.id
_entity.type
_entity.pdbx_description
1 polymer ?
#
loop_
_entity_poly.entity_id
_entity_poly.type
_entity_poly.pdbx_seq_one_letter_code
_entity_poly.pdbx_strand_id
1 'polypeptide(L)'
;MAVDSADGEDAAPVTCRAPAARRVDTLLRTTRGPVVLRAELDDGRTVTLVADDRLFENRALRHSGAGPFALGLVVPRYRRIVVDEYHHGFDASRSLAGATIDWTLRTPWGWGILQLAAAGVLALLAAGVRFGPIRSGIERRRRSPLEHVRALATALAAARGHDVAVGLIVQGLRRRLSRAGRASRGEIGPWLEGLAPAVRTPRGRMALDSLTAITHRPASAEDVLQAADAVETLWEELTPT
;
A
#
# COMPACT_ATOMS: atom_id res chain seq x y z
N MET A 1 9.28 11.96 9.87
CA MET A 1 10.55 11.50 9.28
C MET A 1 11.38 12.76 9.08
N ALA A 2 12.11 13.15 10.11
CA ALA A 2 13.01 14.30 10.07
C ALA A 2 14.34 13.80 9.50
N VAL A 3 14.82 14.45 8.45
CA VAL A 3 16.16 14.19 7.93
C VAL A 3 17.11 15.00 8.80
N ASP A 4 17.75 14.32 9.74
CA ASP A 4 18.85 14.84 10.54
C ASP A 4 20.11 14.72 9.68
N SER A 5 20.58 15.84 9.13
CA SER A 5 21.81 15.94 8.36
C SER A 5 22.90 16.57 9.22
N ALA A 6 23.14 15.99 10.40
CA ALA A 6 24.33 16.24 11.19
C ALA A 6 25.16 14.95 11.24
N ASP A 7 25.91 14.69 10.17
CA ASP A 7 27.00 13.71 10.23
C ASP A 7 28.02 14.18 11.28
N GLY A 8 28.33 13.28 12.20
CA GLY A 8 28.92 13.55 13.51
C GLY A 8 30.43 13.75 13.53
N GLU A 9 30.99 14.60 12.66
CA GLU A 9 32.44 14.90 12.65
C GLU A 9 32.83 16.35 13.01
N ASP A 10 31.90 17.29 13.16
CA ASP A 10 32.22 18.70 13.50
C ASP A 10 31.62 19.19 14.84
N ALA A 11 31.87 18.45 15.93
CA ALA A 11 31.45 18.85 17.28
C ALA A 11 32.50 19.66 18.06
N ALA A 12 33.34 20.44 17.38
CA ALA A 12 34.06 21.52 18.06
C ALA A 12 33.08 22.69 18.25
N PRO A 13 32.80 23.15 19.50
CA PRO A 13 31.94 24.31 19.69
C PRO A 13 32.57 25.50 18.98
N VAL A 14 31.92 25.96 17.91
CA VAL A 14 32.35 27.16 17.19
C VAL A 14 32.07 28.36 18.09
N THR A 15 33.08 28.80 18.83
CA THR A 15 33.02 30.05 19.60
C THR A 15 33.11 31.23 18.65
N CYS A 16 31.95 31.69 18.18
CA CYS A 16 31.83 32.96 17.49
C CYS A 16 31.86 34.11 18.51
N ARG A 17 32.74 35.09 18.29
CA ARG A 17 32.66 36.37 19.00
C ARG A 17 31.45 37.13 18.47
N ALA A 18 30.28 36.92 19.08
CA ALA A 18 29.08 37.63 18.71
C ALA A 18 29.24 39.13 19.05
N PRO A 19 28.91 40.04 18.12
CA PRO A 19 28.87 41.46 18.44
C PRO A 19 27.87 41.71 19.57
N ALA A 20 28.23 42.58 20.52
CA ALA A 20 27.33 42.91 21.61
C ALA A 20 26.13 43.70 21.07
N ALA A 21 24.95 43.38 21.61
CA ALA A 21 23.73 44.09 21.29
C ALA A 21 23.66 45.35 22.15
N ARG A 22 23.64 46.51 21.50
CA ARG A 22 23.42 47.82 22.12
C ARG A 22 22.00 47.95 22.68
N ARG A 23 21.02 47.40 21.94
CA ARG A 23 19.61 47.45 22.29
C ARG A 23 18.89 46.21 21.79
N VAL A 24 17.94 45.70 22.57
CA VAL A 24 17.09 44.57 22.19
C VAL A 24 15.62 44.93 22.41
N ASP A 25 14.83 44.95 21.33
CA ASP A 25 13.39 45.16 21.37
C ASP A 25 12.65 43.83 21.14
N THR A 26 11.61 43.55 21.92
CA THR A 26 10.75 42.38 21.70
C THR A 26 9.62 42.74 20.74
N LEU A 27 9.58 42.09 19.57
CA LEU A 27 8.57 42.35 18.54
C LEU A 27 7.36 41.41 18.66
N LEU A 28 7.58 40.17 19.12
CA LEU A 28 6.51 39.19 19.32
C LEU A 28 6.82 38.34 20.54
N ARG A 29 5.80 38.15 21.39
CA ARG A 29 5.87 37.36 22.61
C ARG A 29 4.68 36.40 22.67
N THR A 30 4.95 35.19 23.16
CA THR A 30 3.92 34.21 23.53
C THR A 30 3.83 34.10 25.05
N THR A 31 2.88 33.30 25.53
CA THR A 31 2.77 32.97 26.95
C THR A 31 4.00 32.26 27.52
N ARG A 32 4.85 31.64 26.67
CA ARG A 32 6.07 30.94 27.10
C ARG A 32 7.34 31.78 26.99
N GLY A 33 7.29 32.96 26.37
CA GLY A 33 8.46 33.81 26.20
C GLY A 33 8.49 34.59 24.88
N PRO A 34 9.56 35.37 24.64
CA PRO A 34 9.75 36.10 23.39
C PRO A 34 10.00 35.12 22.23
N VAL A 35 9.34 35.37 21.10
CA VAL A 35 9.50 34.57 19.87
C VAL A 35 10.24 35.34 18.79
N VAL A 36 10.07 36.67 18.76
CA VAL A 36 10.80 37.54 17.84
C VAL A 36 11.44 38.69 18.59
N LEU A 37 12.74 38.84 18.44
CA LEU A 37 13.55 39.91 19.01
C LEU A 37 14.26 40.67 17.89
N ARG A 38 14.40 41.99 18.04
CA ARG A 38 15.26 42.81 17.19
C ARG A 38 16.39 43.37 18.03
N ALA A 39 17.60 42.96 17.71
CA ALA A 39 18.81 43.45 18.33
C ALA A 39 19.47 44.49 17.42
N GLU A 40 19.80 45.65 17.96
CA GLU A 40 20.70 46.62 17.36
C GLU A 40 22.11 46.34 17.87
N LEU A 41 23.03 46.07 16.98
CA LEU A 41 24.43 45.81 17.28
C LEU A 41 25.18 47.13 17.47
N ASP A 42 26.30 47.10 18.18
CA ASP A 42 27.12 48.29 18.44
C ASP A 42 27.62 49.00 17.16
N ASP A 43 27.70 48.28 16.04
CA ASP A 43 28.09 48.81 14.73
C ASP A 43 26.92 49.37 13.90
N GLY A 44 25.73 49.49 14.49
CA GLY A 44 24.54 50.06 13.87
C GLY A 44 23.77 49.09 12.97
N ARG A 45 24.21 47.83 12.84
CA ARG A 45 23.44 46.79 12.14
C ARG A 45 22.27 46.33 13.02
N THR A 46 21.18 45.91 12.40
CA THR A 46 20.05 45.31 13.10
C THR A 46 19.91 43.84 12.72
N VAL A 47 19.72 42.99 13.71
CA VAL A 47 19.50 41.55 13.55
C VAL A 47 18.13 41.23 14.13
N THR A 48 17.27 40.57 13.34
CA THR A 48 16.01 40.05 13.83
C THR A 48 16.18 38.55 14.10
N LEU A 49 16.01 38.16 15.35
CA LEU A 49 16.07 36.77 15.81
C LEU A 49 14.65 36.23 15.89
N VAL A 50 14.41 35.10 15.25
CA VAL A 50 13.12 34.42 15.23
C VAL A 50 13.30 33.01 15.75
N ALA A 51 12.57 32.65 16.80
CA ALA A 51 12.67 31.35 17.46
C ALA A 51 11.73 30.28 16.88
N ASP A 52 10.76 30.67 16.04
CA ASP A 52 9.77 29.77 15.45
C ASP A 52 9.72 29.96 13.93
N ASP A 53 10.13 28.93 13.19
CA ASP A 53 10.16 28.88 11.73
C ASP A 53 8.76 28.82 11.12
N ARG A 54 7.74 28.41 11.88
CA ARG A 54 6.34 28.36 11.43
C ARG A 54 5.81 29.70 10.98
N LEU A 55 6.39 30.81 11.45
CA LEU A 55 6.04 32.15 11.01
C LEU A 55 6.32 32.39 9.51
N PHE A 56 7.21 31.58 8.92
CA PHE A 56 7.61 31.68 7.51
C PHE A 56 7.07 30.55 6.64
N GLU A 57 6.31 29.60 7.20
CA GLU A 57 5.69 28.54 6.42
C GLU A 57 4.57 29.06 5.53
N ASN A 58 4.51 28.58 4.28
CA ASN A 58 3.46 28.93 3.32
C ASN A 58 2.04 28.76 3.89
N ARG A 59 1.82 27.72 4.71
CA ARG A 59 0.53 27.48 5.35
C ARG A 59 0.17 28.59 6.35
N ALA A 60 1.12 28.99 7.20
CA ALA A 60 0.91 30.06 8.16
C ALA A 60 0.76 31.42 7.47
N LEU A 61 1.56 31.70 6.45
CA LEU A 61 1.45 32.91 5.64
C LEU A 61 0.09 33.02 4.94
N ARG A 62 -0.48 31.90 4.47
CA ARG A 62 -1.77 31.86 3.77
C ARG A 62 -2.98 31.93 4.69
N HIS A 63 -2.90 31.32 5.87
CA HIS A 63 -4.08 31.08 6.73
C HIS A 63 -4.05 31.80 8.08
N SER A 64 -3.08 32.68 8.33
CA SER A 64 -2.96 33.41 9.59
C SER A 64 -2.47 34.85 9.38
N GLY A 65 -2.37 35.62 10.46
CA GLY A 65 -1.75 36.96 10.46
C GLY A 65 -0.23 36.97 10.31
N ALA A 66 0.42 35.80 10.13
CA ALA A 66 1.87 35.71 9.98
C ALA A 66 2.41 36.46 8.75
N GLY A 67 1.65 36.51 7.66
CA GLY A 67 2.06 37.18 6.42
C GLY A 67 2.42 38.67 6.60
N PRO A 68 1.47 39.52 7.02
CA PRO A 68 1.76 40.93 7.27
C PRO A 68 2.85 41.16 8.33
N PHE A 69 2.91 40.30 9.36
CA PHE A 69 3.93 40.40 10.40
C PHE A 69 5.33 40.08 9.87
N ALA A 70 5.52 38.93 9.22
CA ALA A 70 6.80 38.52 8.62
C ALA A 70 7.30 39.54 7.60
N LEU A 71 6.37 40.10 6.81
CA LEU A 71 6.68 41.16 5.86
C LEU A 71 7.15 42.45 6.53
N GLY A 72 6.51 42.85 7.64
CA GLY A 72 6.92 43.99 8.46
C GLY A 72 8.29 43.83 9.12
N LEU A 73 8.80 42.59 9.25
CA LEU A 73 10.16 42.35 9.74
C LEU A 73 11.21 42.79 8.72
N VAL A 74 10.93 42.63 7.42
CA VAL A 74 11.87 42.90 6.32
C VAL A 74 11.67 44.31 5.76
N VAL A 75 10.42 44.74 5.61
CA VAL A 75 10.06 46.03 5.02
C VAL A 75 9.23 46.84 6.02
N PRO A 76 9.84 47.82 6.71
CA PRO A 76 9.19 48.52 7.83
C PRO A 76 8.02 49.42 7.41
N ARG A 77 7.90 49.79 6.13
CA ARG A 77 6.77 50.54 5.59
C ARG A 77 6.45 50.08 4.18
N TYR A 78 5.24 49.58 3.96
CA TYR A 78 4.72 49.30 2.63
C TYR A 78 3.28 49.78 2.53
N ARG A 79 2.93 50.42 1.40
CA ARG A 79 1.56 50.86 1.11
C ARG A 79 0.81 49.84 0.24
N ARG A 80 1.56 49.11 -0.57
CA ARG A 80 1.11 48.00 -1.43
C ARG A 80 2.32 47.13 -1.72
N ILE A 81 2.15 45.82 -1.68
CA ILE A 81 3.14 44.86 -2.18
C ILE A 81 2.50 44.12 -3.33
N VAL A 82 3.21 44.06 -4.44
CA VAL A 82 2.86 43.25 -5.60
C VAL A 82 3.95 42.20 -5.68
N VAL A 83 3.56 40.94 -5.54
CA VAL A 83 4.45 39.80 -5.77
C VAL A 83 4.30 39.45 -7.24
N ASP A 84 5.38 39.62 -8.01
CA ASP A 84 5.42 39.22 -9.41
C ASP A 84 5.95 37.80 -9.50
N GLU A 85 5.05 36.83 -9.68
CA GLU A 85 5.39 35.42 -9.79
C GLU A 85 5.79 35.10 -11.24
N TYR A 86 7.00 35.52 -11.63
CA TYR A 86 7.49 35.52 -13.01
C TYR A 86 7.50 34.14 -13.70
N HIS A 87 7.49 33.03 -12.94
CA HIS A 87 7.63 31.67 -13.48
C HIS A 87 6.37 30.80 -13.36
N HIS A 88 5.38 31.19 -12.57
CA HIS A 88 4.17 30.39 -12.35
C HIS A 88 2.95 31.29 -12.56
N GLY A 89 2.59 31.47 -13.83
CA GLY A 89 1.43 32.28 -14.23
C GLY A 89 0.19 31.91 -13.41
N PHE A 90 -0.26 32.84 -12.57
CA PHE A 90 -1.44 32.69 -11.74
C PHE A 90 -2.59 33.47 -12.37
N ASP A 91 -3.61 32.75 -12.83
CA ASP A 91 -4.96 33.30 -12.92
C ASP A 91 -5.64 33.09 -11.56
N ALA A 92 -6.42 34.09 -11.14
CA ALA A 92 -7.01 34.14 -9.82
C ALA A 92 -8.02 32.99 -9.64
N SER A 93 -7.68 32.01 -8.80
CA SER A 93 -8.63 31.03 -8.25
C SER A 93 -9.13 29.93 -9.20
N ARG A 94 -8.23 29.18 -9.85
CA ARG A 94 -8.59 27.82 -10.30
C ARG A 94 -7.62 26.82 -9.70
N SER A 95 -8.18 25.86 -8.96
CA SER A 95 -7.46 24.65 -8.55
C SER A 95 -6.80 24.01 -9.77
N LEU A 96 -5.71 23.25 -9.57
CA LEU A 96 -5.08 22.49 -10.65
C LEU A 96 -6.12 21.69 -11.45
N ALA A 97 -7.09 21.08 -10.76
CA ALA A 97 -8.21 20.37 -11.38
C ALA A 97 -9.07 21.30 -12.27
N GLY A 98 -9.41 22.51 -11.81
CA GLY A 98 -10.18 23.48 -12.59
C GLY A 98 -9.43 23.97 -13.83
N ALA A 99 -8.12 24.18 -13.71
CA ALA A 99 -7.26 24.55 -14.84
C ALA A 99 -7.15 23.42 -15.87
N THR A 100 -6.99 22.17 -15.40
CA THR A 100 -6.97 21.00 -16.29
C THR A 100 -8.30 20.83 -17.01
N ILE A 101 -9.44 20.92 -16.32
CA ILE A 101 -10.77 20.80 -16.93
C ILE A 101 -10.98 21.90 -17.99
N ASP A 102 -10.67 23.15 -17.66
CA ASP A 102 -10.85 24.27 -18.60
C ASP A 102 -9.96 24.12 -19.84
N TRP A 103 -8.70 23.70 -19.65
CA TRP A 103 -7.80 23.39 -20.76
C TRP A 103 -8.32 22.23 -21.62
N THR A 104 -8.80 21.15 -21.00
CA THR A 104 -9.35 19.99 -21.71
C THR A 104 -10.59 20.36 -22.54
N LEU A 105 -11.45 21.25 -22.04
CA LEU A 105 -12.67 21.65 -22.75
C LEU A 105 -12.44 22.71 -23.84
N ARG A 106 -11.40 23.56 -23.70
CA ARG A 106 -11.13 24.65 -24.65
C ARG A 106 -10.13 24.29 -25.74
N THR A 107 -9.35 23.23 -25.57
CA THR A 107 -8.27 22.88 -26.50
C THR A 107 -8.70 21.74 -27.43
N PRO A 108 -8.39 21.79 -28.75
CA PRO A 108 -8.69 20.69 -29.68
C PRO A 108 -8.10 19.34 -29.25
N TRP A 109 -6.90 19.36 -28.67
CA TRP A 109 -6.24 18.19 -28.11
C TRP A 109 -6.99 17.59 -26.92
N GLY A 110 -7.59 18.43 -26.08
CA GLY A 110 -8.42 17.98 -24.97
C GLY A 110 -9.66 17.23 -25.43
N TRP A 111 -10.32 17.74 -26.49
CA TRP A 111 -11.41 17.03 -27.16
C TRP A 111 -10.98 15.71 -27.77
N GLY A 112 -9.79 15.64 -28.38
CA GLY A 112 -9.23 14.37 -28.89
C GLY A 112 -9.08 13.32 -27.79
N ILE A 113 -8.56 13.70 -26.62
CA ILE A 113 -8.43 12.82 -25.46
C ILE A 113 -9.81 12.34 -24.97
N LEU A 114 -10.79 13.26 -24.86
CA LEU A 114 -12.15 12.91 -24.45
C LEU A 114 -12.83 11.94 -25.42
N GLN A 115 -12.65 12.13 -26.73
CA GLN A 115 -13.18 11.23 -27.76
C GLN A 115 -12.54 9.84 -27.68
N LEU A 116 -11.23 9.76 -27.49
CA LEU A 116 -10.53 8.48 -27.30
C LEU A 116 -11.01 7.77 -26.02
N ALA A 117 -11.18 8.50 -24.92
CA ALA A 117 -11.71 7.96 -23.68
C ALA A 117 -13.15 7.43 -23.87
N ALA A 118 -14.01 8.19 -24.55
CA ALA A 118 -15.37 7.77 -24.87
C ALA A 118 -15.40 6.52 -25.76
N ALA A 119 -14.58 6.48 -26.80
CA ALA A 119 -14.43 5.32 -27.67
C ALA A 119 -13.93 4.08 -26.91
N GLY A 120 -12.98 4.26 -25.99
CA GLY A 120 -12.49 3.20 -25.11
C GLY A 120 -13.58 2.65 -24.19
N VAL A 121 -14.37 3.52 -23.57
CA VAL A 121 -15.52 3.12 -22.74
C VAL A 121 -16.55 2.36 -23.58
N LEU A 122 -16.89 2.85 -24.77
CA LEU A 122 -17.79 2.16 -25.69
C LEU A 122 -17.24 0.80 -26.12
N ALA A 123 -15.95 0.69 -26.38
CA ALA A 123 -15.29 -0.57 -26.72
C ALA A 123 -15.34 -1.57 -25.54
N LEU A 124 -15.12 -1.11 -24.31
CA LEU A 124 -15.25 -1.94 -23.11
C LEU A 124 -16.69 -2.39 -22.89
N LEU A 125 -17.67 -1.50 -23.06
CA LEU A 125 -19.09 -1.85 -22.99
C LEU A 125 -19.46 -2.86 -24.09
N ALA A 126 -19.00 -2.66 -25.33
CA ALA A 126 -19.22 -3.58 -26.43
C ALA A 126 -18.54 -4.94 -26.19
N ALA A 127 -17.35 -4.96 -25.58
CA ALA A 127 -16.68 -6.20 -25.19
C ALA A 127 -17.39 -6.92 -24.04
N GLY A 128 -18.03 -6.18 -23.14
CA GLY A 128 -18.83 -6.72 -22.04
C GLY A 128 -20.21 -7.23 -22.46
N VAL A 129 -20.80 -6.63 -23.49
CA VAL A 129 -22.08 -7.07 -24.06
C VAL A 129 -21.82 -8.22 -25.03
N ARG A 130 -22.04 -9.45 -24.55
CA ARG A 130 -22.01 -10.65 -25.38
C ARG A 130 -23.15 -10.60 -26.41
N PHE A 131 -22.90 -10.00 -27.57
CA PHE A 131 -23.80 -10.07 -28.72
C PHE A 131 -23.69 -11.45 -29.37
N GLY A 132 -24.68 -12.29 -29.09
CA GLY A 132 -24.87 -13.56 -29.77
C GLY A 132 -25.92 -14.40 -29.04
N PRO A 133 -26.85 -15.06 -29.76
CA PRO A 133 -27.70 -16.04 -29.12
C PRO A 133 -26.82 -17.08 -28.45
N ILE A 134 -27.19 -17.52 -27.25
CA ILE A 134 -26.61 -18.70 -26.61
C ILE A 134 -26.92 -19.85 -27.56
N ARG A 135 -26.03 -20.09 -28.54
CA ARG A 135 -25.99 -21.38 -29.19
C ARG A 135 -25.62 -22.31 -28.06
N SER A 136 -26.57 -23.16 -27.66
CA SER A 136 -26.23 -24.40 -26.97
C SER A 136 -25.12 -24.99 -27.82
N GLY A 137 -23.87 -24.87 -27.35
CA GLY A 137 -22.77 -25.55 -27.99
C GLY A 137 -23.23 -26.99 -28.10
N ILE A 138 -23.10 -27.58 -29.30
CA ILE A 138 -23.18 -29.03 -29.50
C ILE A 138 -22.64 -29.63 -28.22
N GLU A 139 -23.45 -30.41 -27.51
CA GLU A 139 -23.09 -31.10 -26.27
C GLU A 139 -21.72 -31.73 -26.52
N ARG A 140 -20.65 -30.98 -26.18
CA ARG A 140 -19.29 -31.45 -26.37
C ARG A 140 -19.17 -32.38 -25.20
N ARG A 141 -19.59 -33.62 -25.45
CA ARG A 141 -19.36 -34.78 -24.62
C ARG A 141 -18.06 -34.53 -23.89
N ARG A 142 -18.20 -34.24 -22.59
CA ARG A 142 -17.12 -33.80 -21.72
C ARG A 142 -15.90 -34.67 -22.04
N ARG A 143 -14.84 -34.08 -22.62
CA ARG A 143 -13.52 -34.63 -22.31
C ARG A 143 -13.43 -34.48 -20.80
N SER A 144 -13.49 -35.64 -20.16
CA SER A 144 -13.66 -35.76 -18.73
C SER A 144 -12.60 -34.88 -18.06
N PRO A 145 -12.97 -34.02 -17.10
CA PRO A 145 -12.00 -33.34 -16.24
C PRO A 145 -10.95 -34.30 -15.63
N LEU A 146 -11.27 -35.60 -15.60
CA LEU A 146 -10.35 -36.67 -15.22
C LEU A 146 -9.22 -36.90 -16.23
N GLU A 147 -9.33 -36.58 -17.53
CA GLU A 147 -8.19 -36.72 -18.45
C GLU A 147 -7.09 -35.70 -18.17
N HIS A 148 -7.45 -34.45 -17.83
CA HIS A 148 -6.46 -33.43 -17.48
C HIS A 148 -5.82 -33.73 -16.12
N VAL A 149 -6.61 -34.17 -15.13
CA VAL A 149 -6.10 -34.60 -13.82
C VAL A 149 -5.25 -35.87 -13.96
N ARG A 150 -5.64 -36.82 -14.83
CA ARG A 150 -4.88 -38.05 -15.09
C ARG A 150 -3.58 -37.76 -15.82
N ALA A 151 -3.56 -36.81 -16.76
CA ALA A 151 -2.34 -36.36 -17.44
C ALA A 151 -1.37 -35.63 -16.49
N LEU A 152 -1.90 -34.81 -15.57
CA LEU A 152 -1.08 -34.14 -14.55
C LEU A 152 -0.56 -35.14 -13.51
N ALA A 153 -1.38 -36.11 -13.10
CA ALA A 153 -0.99 -37.17 -12.18
C ALA A 153 0.03 -38.12 -12.81
N THR A 154 -0.10 -38.50 -14.08
CA THR A 154 0.92 -39.28 -14.78
C THR A 154 2.19 -38.49 -15.04
N ALA A 155 2.12 -37.18 -15.29
CA ALA A 155 3.31 -36.33 -15.40
C ALA A 155 4.07 -36.21 -14.07
N LEU A 156 3.37 -36.07 -12.94
CA LEU A 156 3.98 -36.02 -11.61
C LEU A 156 4.51 -37.39 -11.15
N ALA A 157 3.80 -38.47 -11.47
CA ALA A 157 4.25 -39.85 -11.20
C ALA A 157 5.46 -40.23 -12.08
N ALA A 158 5.48 -39.81 -13.35
CA ALA A 158 6.62 -40.01 -14.26
C ALA A 158 7.89 -39.26 -13.79
N ALA A 159 7.72 -38.13 -13.09
CA ALA A 159 8.82 -37.39 -12.48
C ALA A 159 9.28 -37.95 -11.11
N ARG A 160 8.75 -39.11 -10.66
CA ARG A 160 8.91 -39.68 -9.30
C ARG A 160 8.55 -38.71 -8.17
N GLY A 161 7.74 -37.68 -8.44
CA GLY A 161 7.36 -36.65 -7.47
C GLY A 161 6.21 -37.07 -6.56
N HIS A 162 6.16 -38.32 -6.10
CA HIS A 162 5.06 -38.83 -5.26
C HIS A 162 4.99 -38.05 -3.94
N ASP A 163 6.14 -37.78 -3.32
CA ASP A 163 6.24 -36.96 -2.12
C ASP A 163 5.74 -35.53 -2.37
N VAL A 164 6.03 -34.98 -3.55
CA VAL A 164 5.58 -33.65 -3.96
C VAL A 164 4.06 -33.64 -4.18
N ALA A 165 3.51 -34.69 -4.79
CA ALA A 165 2.07 -34.83 -5.00
C ALA A 165 1.31 -34.92 -3.68
N VAL A 166 1.77 -35.76 -2.74
CA VAL A 166 1.19 -35.85 -1.38
C VAL A 166 1.29 -34.49 -0.67
N GLY A 167 2.45 -33.83 -0.73
CA GLY A 167 2.63 -32.50 -0.12
C GLY A 167 1.66 -31.45 -0.67
N LEU A 168 1.43 -31.42 -1.98
CA LEU A 168 0.48 -30.51 -2.63
C LEU A 168 -0.98 -30.81 -2.24
N ILE A 169 -1.35 -32.10 -2.13
CA ILE A 169 -2.69 -32.53 -1.68
C ILE A 169 -2.95 -32.03 -0.25
N VAL A 170 -2.01 -32.25 0.67
CA VAL A 170 -2.14 -31.82 2.08
C VAL A 170 -2.13 -30.30 2.20
N GLN A 171 -1.30 -29.60 1.42
CA GLN A 171 -1.28 -28.14 1.37
C GLN A 171 -2.61 -27.56 0.85
N GLY A 172 -3.26 -28.24 -0.08
CA GLY A 172 -4.60 -27.93 -0.56
C GLY A 172 -5.65 -27.99 0.56
N LEU A 173 -5.65 -29.08 1.35
CA LEU A 173 -6.54 -29.24 2.51
C LEU A 173 -6.34 -28.11 3.53
N ARG A 174 -5.08 -27.84 3.90
CA ARG A 174 -4.74 -26.75 4.84
C ARG A 174 -5.27 -25.39 4.37
N ARG A 175 -5.10 -25.07 3.08
CA ARG A 175 -5.59 -23.80 2.52
C ARG A 175 -7.11 -23.71 2.61
N ARG A 176 -7.84 -24.79 2.36
CA ARG A 176 -9.31 -24.80 2.42
C ARG A 176 -9.81 -24.65 3.86
N LEU A 177 -9.22 -25.38 4.81
CA LEU A 177 -9.59 -25.30 6.24
C LEU A 177 -9.18 -23.94 6.87
N SER A 178 -8.11 -23.32 6.41
CA SER A 178 -7.71 -21.99 6.86
C SER A 178 -8.68 -20.88 6.45
N ARG A 179 -9.37 -21.02 5.29
CA ARG A 179 -10.42 -20.08 4.87
C ARG A 179 -11.68 -20.22 5.73
N ALA A 180 -11.89 -21.40 6.32
CA ALA A 180 -12.98 -21.68 7.27
C ALA A 180 -12.61 -21.32 8.74
N GLY A 181 -11.50 -20.60 8.96
CA GLY A 181 -11.14 -20.04 10.28
C GLY A 181 -10.12 -20.84 11.10
N ARG A 182 -9.62 -21.98 10.62
CA ARG A 182 -8.62 -22.79 11.33
C ARG A 182 -7.21 -22.60 10.74
N ALA A 183 -6.55 -21.50 11.11
CA ALA A 183 -5.21 -21.19 10.62
C ALA A 183 -4.14 -21.55 11.67
N SER A 184 -3.37 -22.61 11.42
CA SER A 184 -2.06 -22.81 12.05
C SER A 184 -0.98 -22.66 10.98
N ARG A 185 -0.05 -21.71 11.21
CA ARG A 185 1.19 -21.58 10.44
C ARG A 185 2.24 -22.46 11.12
N GLY A 186 2.45 -23.65 10.57
CA GLY A 186 3.44 -24.61 11.06
C GLY A 186 3.76 -25.68 10.01
N GLU A 187 4.71 -26.54 10.36
CA GLU A 187 5.05 -27.75 9.61
C GLU A 187 3.82 -28.66 9.46
N ILE A 188 3.77 -29.43 8.36
CA ILE A 188 2.59 -30.22 7.98
C ILE A 188 2.26 -31.29 9.03
N GLY A 189 3.27 -31.97 9.59
CA GLY A 189 3.09 -33.01 10.62
C GLY A 189 2.39 -32.50 11.88
N PRO A 190 2.96 -31.51 12.59
CA PRO A 190 2.32 -30.92 13.77
C PRO A 190 0.94 -30.31 13.48
N TRP A 191 0.72 -29.82 12.26
CA TRP A 191 -0.60 -29.33 11.84
C TRP A 191 -1.63 -30.46 11.72
N LEU A 192 -1.27 -31.62 11.17
CA LEU A 192 -2.15 -32.79 11.10
C LEU A 192 -2.51 -33.31 12.49
N GLU A 193 -1.54 -33.40 13.40
CA GLU A 193 -1.78 -33.79 14.80
C GLU A 193 -2.77 -32.84 15.50
N GLY A 194 -2.68 -31.54 15.20
CA GLY A 194 -3.63 -30.53 15.69
C GLY A 194 -5.08 -30.71 15.20
N LEU A 195 -5.33 -31.52 14.16
CA LEU A 195 -6.68 -31.84 13.69
C LEU A 195 -7.31 -32.99 14.48
N ALA A 196 -6.53 -33.82 15.18
CA ALA A 196 -7.03 -35.00 15.89
C ALA A 196 -8.17 -34.70 16.88
N PRO A 197 -8.17 -33.59 17.65
CA PRO A 197 -9.28 -33.26 18.54
C PRO A 197 -10.58 -32.85 17.83
N ALA A 198 -10.50 -32.42 16.57
CA ALA A 198 -11.65 -31.93 15.80
C ALA A 198 -12.39 -33.05 15.05
N VAL A 199 -11.74 -34.20 14.85
CA VAL A 199 -12.29 -35.36 14.15
C VAL A 199 -13.03 -36.25 15.13
N ARG A 200 -14.33 -36.47 14.90
CA ARG A 200 -15.24 -37.20 15.81
C ARG A 200 -15.55 -38.61 15.32
N THR A 201 -15.56 -38.84 14.00
CA THR A 201 -15.95 -40.12 13.43
C THR A 201 -14.78 -41.12 13.43
N PRO A 202 -15.05 -42.45 13.53
CA PRO A 202 -14.02 -43.47 13.35
C PRO A 202 -13.36 -43.41 11.96
N ARG A 203 -14.15 -43.08 10.93
CA ARG A 203 -13.68 -43.00 9.54
C ARG A 203 -12.71 -41.84 9.34
N GLY A 204 -13.01 -40.66 9.89
CA GLY A 204 -12.10 -39.53 9.86
C GLY A 204 -10.81 -39.77 10.63
N ARG A 205 -10.87 -40.46 11.77
CA ARG A 205 -9.65 -40.82 12.53
C ARG A 205 -8.73 -41.72 11.73
N MET A 206 -9.29 -42.75 11.09
CA MET A 206 -8.52 -43.62 10.18
C MET A 206 -7.92 -42.85 8.99
N ALA A 207 -8.65 -41.87 8.45
CA ALA A 207 -8.16 -41.00 7.37
C ALA A 207 -7.01 -40.11 7.85
N LEU A 208 -7.10 -39.53 9.06
CA LEU A 208 -6.03 -38.73 9.66
C LEU A 208 -4.78 -39.55 9.93
N ASP A 209 -4.95 -40.76 10.49
CA ASP A 209 -3.84 -41.67 10.79
C ASP A 209 -3.15 -42.12 9.49
N SER A 210 -3.93 -42.44 8.46
CA SER A 210 -3.40 -42.82 7.14
C SER A 210 -2.61 -41.68 6.50
N LEU A 211 -3.14 -40.45 6.55
CA LEU A 211 -2.48 -39.28 5.97
C LEU A 211 -1.19 -38.90 6.72
N THR A 212 -1.20 -39.06 8.04
CA THR A 212 -0.03 -38.86 8.90
C THR A 212 1.03 -39.91 8.57
N ALA A 213 0.67 -41.18 8.47
CA ALA A 213 1.60 -42.26 8.13
C ALA A 213 2.23 -42.08 6.74
N ILE A 214 1.44 -41.64 5.74
CA ILE A 214 1.92 -41.38 4.37
C ILE A 214 2.90 -40.19 4.35
N THR A 215 2.70 -39.17 5.19
CA THR A 215 3.56 -37.98 5.23
C THR A 215 4.93 -38.27 5.88
N HIS A 216 5.04 -39.30 6.72
CA HIS A 216 6.28 -39.67 7.42
C HIS A 216 7.17 -40.67 6.68
N ARG A 217 6.73 -41.17 5.51
CA ARG A 217 7.45 -42.17 4.72
C ARG A 217 7.53 -41.73 3.25
N PRO A 218 8.52 -42.22 2.47
CA PRO A 218 8.56 -41.96 1.04
C PRO A 218 7.30 -42.52 0.36
N ALA A 219 6.58 -41.67 -0.36
CA ALA A 219 5.29 -41.97 -0.94
C ALA A 219 5.41 -42.82 -2.21
N SER A 220 4.54 -43.80 -2.33
CA SER A 220 4.31 -44.59 -3.54
C SER A 220 3.14 -44.03 -4.36
N ALA A 221 2.95 -44.55 -5.58
CA ALA A 221 1.81 -44.17 -6.42
C ALA A 221 0.45 -44.51 -5.78
N GLU A 222 0.39 -45.59 -4.99
CA GLU A 222 -0.80 -45.98 -4.24
C GLU A 222 -1.07 -45.00 -3.09
N ASP A 223 -0.01 -44.52 -2.44
CA ASP A 223 -0.10 -43.53 -1.36
C ASP A 223 -0.69 -42.18 -1.81
N VAL A 224 -0.45 -41.77 -3.06
CA VAL A 224 -1.04 -40.53 -3.59
C VAL A 224 -2.57 -40.63 -3.68
N LEU A 225 -3.08 -41.78 -4.12
CA LEU A 225 -4.53 -42.03 -4.20
C LEU A 225 -5.13 -42.15 -2.81
N GLN A 226 -4.47 -42.88 -1.91
CA GLN A 226 -4.90 -43.02 -0.52
C GLN A 226 -4.89 -41.67 0.22
N ALA A 227 -3.90 -40.81 -0.03
CA ALA A 227 -3.84 -39.46 0.52
C ALA A 227 -4.99 -38.58 0.00
N ALA A 228 -5.35 -38.69 -1.29
CA ALA A 228 -6.48 -37.95 -1.86
C ALA A 228 -7.83 -38.35 -1.22
N ASP A 229 -8.07 -39.66 -1.06
CA ASP A 229 -9.30 -40.18 -0.44
C ASP A 229 -9.40 -39.81 1.06
N ALA A 230 -8.27 -39.89 1.77
CA ALA A 230 -8.16 -39.48 3.17
C ALA A 230 -8.45 -37.98 3.35
N VAL A 231 -7.93 -37.13 2.45
CA VAL A 231 -8.18 -35.68 2.48
C VAL A 231 -9.64 -35.35 2.24
N GLU A 232 -10.32 -36.01 1.30
CA GLU A 232 -11.74 -35.77 1.04
C GLU A 232 -12.60 -36.17 2.25
N THR A 233 -12.33 -37.36 2.82
CA THR A 233 -13.02 -37.82 4.03
C THR A 233 -12.85 -36.85 5.20
N LEU A 234 -11.64 -36.31 5.40
CA LEU A 234 -11.38 -35.31 6.44
C LEU A 234 -12.05 -33.97 6.17
N TRP A 235 -12.11 -33.55 4.90
CA TRP A 235 -12.74 -32.30 4.50
C TRP A 235 -14.25 -32.32 4.74
N GLU A 236 -14.92 -33.41 4.32
CA GLU A 236 -16.36 -33.62 4.53
C GLU A 236 -16.72 -33.60 6.02
N GLU A 237 -15.88 -34.18 6.87
CA GLU A 237 -16.14 -34.23 8.30
C GLU A 237 -15.88 -32.88 9.00
N LEU A 238 -14.79 -32.18 8.64
CA LEU A 238 -14.38 -30.94 9.31
C LEU A 238 -15.15 -29.70 8.83
N THR A 239 -15.90 -29.84 7.74
CA THR A 239 -16.73 -28.79 7.13
C THR A 239 -18.18 -29.27 7.06
N PRO A 240 -18.94 -29.23 8.17
CA PRO A 240 -20.36 -29.52 8.11
C PRO A 240 -21.06 -28.43 7.29
N THR A 241 -21.87 -28.84 6.31
CA THR A 241 -22.86 -27.99 5.63
C THR A 241 -23.82 -27.34 6.62
#